data_AF-A0A3R6WQK0-F1
#
_entry.id   AF-A0A3R6WQK0-F1
#
_cell.length_a   1.000
_cell.length_b   1.000
_cell.length_c   1.000
_cell.angle_alpha   90.00
_cell.angle_beta   90.00
_cell.angle_gamma   90.00
#
_symmetry.space_group_name_H-M   'P 1'
#
loop_
_entity.id
_entity.type
_entity.pdbx_description
1 polymer ?
#
loop_
_entity_poly.entity_id
_entity_poly.type
_entity_poly.pdbx_seq_one_letter_code
_entity_poly.pdbx_strand_id
1 'polypeptide(L)'
;MKLSKVALIGLLFVAARTQAQDDAAPAADDSPVVSQYDASSTEADITTAIQNGSSDDQIITSLEEQGLSVPQAEVALAAAKDNYQSNSYDIATTTQENDDTTTADATQGEVAAAAAVDAGATEQQAAYIADAIDNEGASAASASIDAGLTNSQAVEVITEVVTASEDIPSQGEVAADAAADVGATDAQVEEIKDAIDSGASAASAALDAGLSDAQTAEVVDQVTSASDEIADPADVAAAAAIESGASSSQALEIATAVDNGDSAALAATEAGLEPAAVADVVSEVIDSAEKVSDPADVAAAAALDNGATASQAADVAESVDSGSSAAAAAADAGLDTAAVADIVDQVSSSSDNVAPPADVAAAAAIDAGASAEQVADIVTAVDAGASPSDAAVDAGLSPAAAAAVETQVEDSADNHAPAADVAAAAAADA
;
A
#
# COMPACT_ATOMS: atom_id res chain seq x y z
N MET A 1 -10.50 -30.85 42.38
CA MET A 1 -11.67 -30.07 42.83
C MET A 1 -11.21 -28.88 43.68
N LYS A 2 -11.15 -27.69 43.07
CA LYS A 2 -11.18 -26.37 43.71
C LYS A 2 -11.82 -25.40 42.68
N LEU A 3 -12.79 -24.61 43.11
CA LEU A 3 -13.55 -23.61 42.33
C LEU A 3 -12.88 -22.23 42.42
N SER A 4 -13.15 -21.33 41.45
CA SER A 4 -13.32 -19.88 41.67
C SER A 4 -14.04 -19.22 40.47
N LYS A 5 -15.33 -18.88 40.60
CA LYS A 5 -15.90 -17.52 40.79
C LYS A 5 -15.75 -16.56 39.59
N VAL A 6 -16.54 -16.79 38.54
CA VAL A 6 -17.04 -15.74 37.63
C VAL A 6 -18.55 -15.96 37.50
N ALA A 7 -19.31 -15.24 38.32
CA ALA A 7 -20.76 -15.01 38.20
C ALA A 7 -21.25 -14.32 39.47
N LEU A 8 -21.15 -12.98 39.55
CA LEU A 8 -22.13 -12.17 40.28
C LEU A 8 -21.89 -10.67 40.08
N ILE A 9 -22.99 -9.96 39.81
CA ILE A 9 -23.24 -8.52 39.97
C ILE A 9 -23.05 -7.67 38.71
N GLY A 10 -24.05 -7.75 37.82
CA GLY A 10 -24.71 -6.54 37.35
C GLY A 10 -25.95 -6.30 38.21
N LEU A 11 -26.01 -5.20 38.96
CA LEU A 11 -27.21 -4.45 39.38
C LEU A 11 -26.84 -3.33 40.39
N LEU A 12 -27.51 -2.17 40.29
CA LEU A 12 -27.50 -0.94 41.14
C LEU A 12 -26.54 0.19 40.69
N PHE A 13 -26.92 1.46 40.46
CA PHE A 13 -28.13 2.24 40.75
C PHE A 13 -28.18 3.52 39.88
N VAL A 14 -29.38 3.94 39.46
CA VAL A 14 -29.69 5.28 38.92
C VAL A 14 -30.54 6.06 39.95
N ALA A 15 -30.23 7.36 40.08
CA ALA A 15 -31.02 8.49 40.59
C ALA A 15 -31.17 8.74 42.12
N ALA A 16 -30.69 9.92 42.56
CA ALA A 16 -31.49 10.92 43.28
C ALA A 16 -30.82 12.31 43.31
N ARG A 17 -31.51 13.32 42.75
CA ARG A 17 -31.32 14.76 43.05
C ARG A 17 -32.22 15.14 44.24
N THR A 18 -31.73 15.95 45.20
CA THR A 18 -32.51 17.05 45.85
C THR A 18 -31.66 17.94 46.77
N GLN A 19 -31.59 19.23 46.42
CA GLN A 19 -31.74 20.46 47.23
C GLN A 19 -31.07 20.66 48.62
N ALA A 20 -30.04 21.51 48.62
CA ALA A 20 -29.83 22.78 49.36
C ALA A 20 -29.94 22.94 50.91
N GLN A 21 -28.89 23.59 51.44
CA GLN A 21 -28.77 24.62 52.52
C GLN A 21 -28.44 24.26 54.00
N ASP A 22 -27.26 24.80 54.38
CA ASP A 22 -26.79 25.45 55.62
C ASP A 22 -26.48 24.70 56.93
N ASP A 23 -25.31 25.12 57.46
CA ASP A 23 -24.77 25.13 58.84
C ASP A 23 -24.21 23.84 59.49
N ALA A 24 -22.88 23.66 59.39
CA ALA A 24 -21.90 23.67 60.51
C ALA A 24 -20.56 22.98 60.14
N ALA A 25 -19.44 23.66 60.40
CA ALA A 25 -18.06 23.16 60.22
C ALA A 25 -17.56 22.32 61.44
N PRO A 26 -16.34 21.73 61.41
CA PRO A 26 -16.03 20.43 60.85
C PRO A 26 -15.57 19.43 61.94
N ALA A 27 -15.84 18.14 61.74
CA ALA A 27 -15.10 17.07 62.41
C ALA A 27 -14.01 16.59 61.45
N ALA A 28 -12.76 16.56 61.92
CA ALA A 28 -11.58 16.19 61.17
C ALA A 28 -11.75 14.82 60.51
N ASP A 29 -11.66 14.78 59.18
CA ASP A 29 -11.49 13.57 58.40
C ASP A 29 -10.04 13.55 57.92
N ASP A 30 -9.28 12.63 58.50
CA ASP A 30 -7.87 12.33 58.25
C ASP A 30 -7.74 11.47 56.97
N SER A 31 -8.36 11.93 55.89
CA SER A 31 -8.23 11.32 54.57
C SER A 31 -7.03 11.95 53.87
N PRO A 32 -6.07 11.15 53.33
CA PRO A 32 -4.96 11.71 52.58
C PRO A 32 -5.52 12.51 51.41
N VAL A 33 -5.16 13.80 51.36
CA VAL A 33 -5.41 14.67 50.23
C VAL A 33 -4.68 14.07 49.04
N VAL A 34 -5.39 13.27 48.23
CA VAL A 34 -4.99 13.06 46.84
C VAL A 34 -5.24 14.40 46.17
N SER A 35 -4.21 15.22 46.15
CA SER A 35 -4.18 16.40 45.29
C SER A 35 -4.41 15.88 43.87
N GLN A 36 -5.54 16.25 43.28
CA GLN A 36 -5.74 16.11 41.84
C GLN A 36 -4.71 17.01 41.18
N TYR A 37 -3.53 16.43 40.92
CA TYR A 37 -2.58 16.98 39.97
C TYR A 37 -3.14 16.76 38.57
N ASP A 38 -2.87 17.70 37.68
CA ASP A 38 -3.30 17.69 36.28
C ASP A 38 -2.56 16.58 35.52
N ALA A 39 -3.00 15.34 35.73
CA ALA A 39 -2.30 14.11 35.33
C ALA A 39 -2.24 13.88 33.81
N SER A 40 -3.04 14.61 33.02
CA SER A 40 -3.10 14.41 31.57
C SER A 40 -1.84 14.89 30.84
N SER A 41 -1.20 15.96 31.33
CA SER A 41 0.02 16.51 30.71
C SER A 41 1.27 15.68 31.04
N THR A 42 1.39 15.24 32.29
CA THR A 42 2.55 14.44 32.75
C THR A 42 2.53 13.02 32.19
N GLU A 43 1.36 12.40 32.02
CA GLU A 43 1.24 11.06 31.43
C GLU A 43 1.59 11.08 29.93
N ALA A 44 1.20 12.14 29.20
CA ALA A 44 1.60 12.37 27.82
C ALA A 44 3.12 12.57 27.70
N ASP A 45 3.71 13.41 28.56
CA ASP A 45 5.16 13.68 28.55
C ASP A 45 6.00 12.42 28.88
N ILE A 46 5.54 11.57 29.79
CA ILE A 46 6.20 10.28 30.11
C ILE A 46 6.10 9.32 28.92
N THR A 47 4.92 9.23 28.30
CA THR A 47 4.70 8.34 27.14
C THR A 47 5.56 8.76 25.95
N THR A 48 5.62 10.06 25.65
CA THR A 48 6.50 10.62 24.62
C THR A 48 7.98 10.42 24.95
N ALA A 49 8.38 10.50 26.23
CA ALA A 49 9.76 10.23 26.63
C ALA A 49 10.13 8.74 26.48
N ILE A 50 9.18 7.82 26.72
CA ILE A 50 9.35 6.38 26.46
C ILE A 50 9.48 6.13 24.95
N GLN A 51 8.62 6.72 24.12
CA GLN A 51 8.68 6.63 22.65
C GLN A 51 10.01 7.15 22.08
N ASN A 52 10.56 8.22 22.68
CA ASN A 52 11.85 8.79 22.29
C ASN A 52 13.06 8.04 22.87
N GLY A 53 12.88 6.88 23.51
CA GLY A 53 13.96 6.03 24.01
C GLY A 53 14.70 6.61 25.23
N SER A 54 14.07 7.50 26.01
CA SER A 54 14.67 8.02 27.23
C SER A 54 14.82 6.92 28.28
N SER A 55 15.98 6.87 28.95
CA SER A 55 16.20 5.92 30.05
C SER A 55 15.34 6.26 31.28
N ASP A 56 15.01 5.24 32.08
CA ASP A 56 14.23 5.39 33.32
C ASP A 56 14.79 6.48 34.23
N ASP A 57 16.11 6.57 34.36
CA ASP A 57 16.79 7.59 35.17
C ASP A 57 16.57 9.01 34.61
N GLN A 58 16.52 9.17 33.28
CA GLN A 58 16.26 10.47 32.64
C GLN A 58 14.80 10.91 32.80
N ILE A 59 13.86 9.97 32.70
CA ILE A 59 12.43 10.23 32.89
C ILE A 59 12.16 10.59 34.36
N ILE A 60 12.73 9.83 35.30
CA ILE A 60 12.62 10.11 36.74
C ILE A 60 13.22 11.48 37.08
N THR A 61 14.40 11.81 36.55
CA THR A 61 15.04 13.12 36.76
C THR A 61 14.16 14.26 36.23
N SER A 62 13.56 14.09 35.06
CA SER A 62 12.66 15.10 34.45
C SER A 62 11.40 15.30 35.29
N LEU A 63 10.84 14.22 35.86
CA LEU A 63 9.69 14.28 36.75
C LEU A 63 10.02 14.92 38.11
N GLU A 64 11.23 14.69 38.63
CA GLU A 64 11.73 15.39 39.81
C GLU A 64 11.85 16.90 39.59
N GLU A 65 12.33 17.32 38.42
CA GLU A 65 12.39 18.73 38.01
C GLU A 65 11.00 19.37 37.87
N GLN A 66 9.99 18.57 37.52
CA GLN A 66 8.58 18.96 37.53
C GLN A 66 7.93 18.95 38.93
N GLY A 67 8.71 18.59 39.97
CA GLY A 67 8.31 18.69 41.37
C GLY A 67 7.75 17.40 41.98
N LEU A 68 7.86 16.26 41.29
CA LEU A 68 7.53 14.95 41.87
C LEU A 68 8.64 14.50 42.82
N SER A 69 8.27 13.81 43.91
CA SER A 69 9.27 13.06 44.68
C SER A 69 9.66 11.78 43.95
N VAL A 70 10.90 11.30 44.15
CA VAL A 70 11.42 10.06 43.53
C VAL A 70 10.43 8.89 43.61
N PRO A 71 9.80 8.59 44.77
CA PRO A 71 8.84 7.49 44.85
C PRO A 71 7.55 7.72 44.07
N GLN A 72 7.17 8.97 43.81
CA GLN A 72 6.01 9.30 42.98
C GLN A 72 6.34 9.20 41.50
N ALA A 73 7.56 9.59 41.09
CA ALA A 73 8.04 9.46 39.73
C ALA A 73 8.18 7.98 39.32
N GLU A 74 8.70 7.13 40.21
CA GLU A 74 8.80 5.68 39.98
C GLU A 74 7.42 5.02 39.79
N VAL A 75 6.42 5.42 40.59
CA VAL A 75 5.05 4.90 40.47
C VAL A 75 4.37 5.38 39.19
N ALA A 76 4.57 6.64 38.81
CA ALA A 76 4.03 7.19 37.56
C ALA A 76 4.66 6.51 36.33
N LEU A 77 5.98 6.28 36.34
CA LEU A 77 6.68 5.56 35.28
C LEU A 77 6.21 4.10 35.17
N ALA A 78 6.03 3.41 36.30
CA ALA A 78 5.53 2.03 36.30
C ALA A 78 4.08 1.94 35.75
N ALA A 79 3.20 2.87 36.16
CA ALA A 79 1.84 2.93 35.65
C ALA A 79 1.80 3.25 34.15
N ALA A 80 2.63 4.18 33.67
CA ALA A 80 2.73 4.52 32.26
C ALA A 80 3.31 3.37 31.41
N LYS A 81 4.27 2.62 31.94
CA LYS A 81 4.80 1.41 31.28
C LYS A 81 3.75 0.30 31.20
N ASP A 82 2.99 0.07 32.26
CA ASP A 82 1.87 -0.88 32.24
C ASP A 82 0.79 -0.44 31.23
N ASN A 83 0.48 0.86 31.14
CA ASN A 83 -0.49 1.40 30.18
C ASN A 83 0.03 1.34 28.73
N TYR A 84 1.31 1.66 28.49
CA TYR A 84 1.96 1.53 27.18
C TYR A 84 2.01 0.08 26.71
N GLN A 85 2.36 -0.85 27.61
CA GLN A 85 2.30 -2.28 27.32
C GLN A 85 0.87 -2.76 27.11
N SER A 86 -0.12 -2.26 27.84
CA SER A 86 -1.52 -2.64 27.65
C SER A 86 -2.10 -2.11 26.33
N ASN A 87 -1.75 -0.89 25.91
CA ASN A 87 -2.14 -0.36 24.60
C ASN A 87 -1.40 -1.04 23.44
N SER A 88 -0.13 -1.43 23.65
CA SER A 88 0.65 -2.23 22.69
C SER A 88 0.08 -3.66 22.58
N TYR A 89 -0.44 -4.23 23.67
CA TYR A 89 -1.17 -5.49 23.65
C TYR A 89 -2.57 -5.37 23.01
N ASP A 90 -3.29 -4.26 23.19
CA ASP A 90 -4.58 -4.05 22.51
C ASP A 90 -4.39 -3.91 20.99
N ILE A 91 -3.32 -3.26 20.51
CA ILE A 91 -2.96 -3.24 19.08
C ILE A 91 -2.65 -4.66 18.58
N ALA A 92 -1.89 -5.45 19.34
CA ALA A 92 -1.51 -6.81 18.95
C ALA A 92 -2.62 -7.88 19.13
N THR A 93 -3.69 -7.61 19.89
CA THR A 93 -4.75 -8.60 20.17
C THR A 93 -6.12 -8.22 19.63
N THR A 94 -6.33 -7.00 19.14
CA THR A 94 -7.55 -6.65 18.38
C THR A 94 -7.57 -7.36 17.01
N THR A 95 -6.43 -7.81 16.49
CA THR A 95 -6.30 -8.60 15.25
C THR A 95 -6.66 -10.09 15.39
N GLN A 96 -7.00 -10.60 16.59
CA GLN A 96 -7.22 -12.05 16.79
C GLN A 96 -8.61 -12.48 17.26
N GLU A 97 -9.56 -11.57 17.48
CA GLU A 97 -10.96 -11.94 17.75
C GLU A 97 -11.95 -11.01 17.05
N ASN A 98 -12.10 -11.13 15.72
CA ASN A 98 -13.32 -10.79 14.98
C ASN A 98 -13.39 -11.61 13.69
N ASP A 99 -13.91 -12.83 13.82
CA ASP A 99 -14.50 -13.60 12.72
C ASP A 99 -15.81 -12.87 12.33
N ASP A 100 -15.94 -12.47 11.06
CA ASP A 100 -17.04 -11.71 10.43
C ASP A 100 -17.12 -10.19 10.72
N THR A 101 -16.31 -9.38 10.00
CA THR A 101 -16.66 -8.10 9.33
C THR A 101 -15.39 -7.49 8.73
N THR A 102 -15.27 -7.46 7.39
CA THR A 102 -14.25 -6.75 6.57
C THR A 102 -12.92 -6.53 7.28
N THR A 103 -11.98 -7.46 7.12
CA THR A 103 -10.58 -7.20 7.44
C THR A 103 -10.19 -5.94 6.68
N ALA A 104 -9.77 -4.90 7.39
CA ALA A 104 -8.81 -4.00 6.77
C ALA A 104 -7.61 -4.91 6.52
N ASP A 105 -7.39 -5.27 5.26
CA ASP A 105 -6.20 -6.00 4.87
C ASP A 105 -5.00 -5.10 5.25
N ALA A 106 -3.96 -5.73 5.81
CA ALA A 106 -2.83 -4.99 6.33
C ALA A 106 -2.14 -4.27 5.17
N THR A 107 -1.77 -3.00 5.35
CA THR A 107 -1.06 -2.26 4.28
C THR A 107 0.28 -2.93 3.98
N GLN A 108 0.84 -2.68 2.79
CA GLN A 108 2.17 -3.17 2.45
C GLN A 108 3.22 -2.73 3.48
N GLY A 109 3.16 -1.47 3.93
CA GLY A 109 4.03 -0.96 4.97
C GLY A 109 3.89 -1.73 6.29
N GLU A 110 2.67 -2.09 6.69
CA GLU A 110 2.41 -2.92 7.87
C GLU A 110 2.98 -4.34 7.73
N VAL A 111 2.80 -4.98 6.56
CA VAL A 111 3.38 -6.29 6.24
C VAL A 111 4.90 -6.22 6.30
N ALA A 112 5.50 -5.21 5.65
CA ALA A 112 6.94 -5.01 5.60
C ALA A 112 7.53 -4.76 7.00
N ALA A 113 6.85 -3.94 7.82
CA ALA A 113 7.26 -3.66 9.19
C ALA A 113 7.22 -4.93 10.07
N ALA A 114 6.17 -5.73 9.95
CA ALA A 114 6.07 -7.00 10.66
C ALA A 114 7.19 -7.96 10.26
N ALA A 115 7.42 -8.11 8.95
CA ALA A 115 8.52 -8.92 8.42
C ALA A 115 9.89 -8.42 8.88
N ALA A 116 10.10 -7.11 8.96
CA ALA A 116 11.35 -6.52 9.43
C ALA A 116 11.61 -6.86 10.90
N VAL A 117 10.59 -6.80 11.76
CA VAL A 117 10.70 -7.20 13.17
C VAL A 117 11.04 -8.67 13.30
N ASP A 118 10.39 -9.54 12.52
CA ASP A 118 10.66 -10.99 12.51
C ASP A 118 12.08 -11.31 12.01
N ALA A 119 12.58 -10.54 11.05
CA ALA A 119 13.95 -10.57 10.57
C ALA A 119 14.96 -9.99 11.59
N GLY A 120 14.49 -9.43 12.71
CA GLY A 120 15.31 -8.93 13.81
C GLY A 120 15.70 -7.45 13.72
N ALA A 121 14.94 -6.65 12.95
CA ALA A 121 15.03 -5.20 13.00
C ALA A 121 14.47 -4.66 14.33
N THR A 122 14.79 -3.40 14.64
CA THR A 122 14.16 -2.70 15.77
C THR A 122 12.79 -2.18 15.40
N GLU A 123 11.92 -1.95 16.39
CA GLU A 123 10.61 -1.32 16.19
C GLU A 123 10.72 0.04 15.48
N GLN A 124 11.79 0.80 15.73
CA GLN A 124 12.02 2.09 15.05
C GLN A 124 12.34 1.92 13.57
N GLN A 125 13.09 0.88 13.19
CA GLN A 125 13.37 0.58 11.79
C GLN A 125 12.13 0.07 11.07
N ALA A 126 11.35 -0.80 11.72
CA ALA A 126 10.09 -1.29 11.19
C ALA A 126 9.08 -0.16 10.97
N ALA A 127 8.94 0.77 11.93
CA ALA A 127 8.07 1.93 11.78
C ALA A 127 8.52 2.87 10.66
N TYR A 128 9.84 3.04 10.46
CA TYR A 128 10.37 3.79 9.32
C TYR A 128 10.03 3.12 8.00
N ILE A 129 10.15 1.78 7.91
CA ILE A 129 9.83 1.03 6.69
C ILE A 129 8.36 1.20 6.33
N ALA A 130 7.45 1.06 7.29
CA ALA A 130 6.01 1.26 7.05
C ALA A 130 5.71 2.66 6.52
N ASP A 131 6.27 3.69 7.17
CA ASP A 131 6.04 5.09 6.79
C ASP A 131 6.58 5.39 5.39
N ALA A 132 7.76 4.86 5.05
CA ALA A 132 8.36 5.05 3.73
C ALA A 132 7.52 4.40 2.61
N ILE A 133 7.00 3.20 2.85
CA ILE A 133 6.17 2.50 1.86
C ILE A 133 4.81 3.20 1.72
N ASP A 134 4.07 3.34 2.82
CA ASP A 134 2.67 3.79 2.77
C ASP A 134 2.52 5.30 2.52
N ASN A 135 3.50 6.13 2.91
CA ASN A 135 3.39 7.60 2.82
C ASN A 135 4.42 8.25 1.88
N GLU A 136 5.51 7.56 1.54
CA GLU A 136 6.55 8.11 0.65
C GLU A 136 6.65 7.35 -0.69
N GLY A 137 5.86 6.29 -0.89
CA GLY A 137 5.86 5.49 -2.13
C GLY A 137 7.17 4.73 -2.35
N ALA A 138 7.89 4.39 -1.29
CA ALA A 138 9.13 3.65 -1.38
C ALA A 138 8.87 2.15 -1.55
N SER A 139 9.65 1.47 -2.40
CA SER A 139 9.70 0.01 -2.44
C SER A 139 10.17 -0.59 -1.11
N ALA A 140 9.77 -1.83 -0.81
CA ALA A 140 10.21 -2.54 0.40
C ALA A 140 11.74 -2.71 0.42
N ALA A 141 12.36 -2.89 -0.75
CA ALA A 141 13.81 -2.92 -0.92
C ALA A 141 14.48 -1.60 -0.51
N SER A 142 14.05 -0.47 -1.07
CA SER A 142 14.62 0.85 -0.79
C SER A 142 14.40 1.26 0.67
N ALA A 143 13.17 1.09 1.17
CA ALA A 143 12.80 1.36 2.57
C ALA A 143 13.65 0.54 3.55
N SER A 144 13.87 -0.75 3.27
CA SER A 144 14.72 -1.63 4.09
C SER A 144 16.18 -1.19 4.12
N ILE A 145 16.73 -0.80 2.97
CA ILE A 145 18.12 -0.32 2.86
C ILE A 145 18.30 0.97 3.65
N ASP A 146 17.37 1.91 3.52
CA ASP A 146 17.43 3.21 4.20
C ASP A 146 17.22 3.09 5.71
N ALA A 147 16.38 2.16 6.15
CA ALA A 147 16.26 1.76 7.54
C ALA A 147 17.53 1.08 8.10
N GLY A 148 18.50 0.76 7.24
CA GLY A 148 19.79 0.19 7.64
C GLY A 148 19.73 -1.30 7.98
N LEU A 149 18.79 -2.04 7.37
CA LEU A 149 18.72 -3.49 7.49
C LEU A 149 19.93 -4.14 6.79
N THR A 150 20.28 -5.34 7.23
CA THR A 150 21.26 -6.15 6.49
C THR A 150 20.62 -6.75 5.24
N ASN A 151 21.43 -7.11 4.23
CA ASN A 151 20.89 -7.67 2.98
C ASN A 151 19.99 -8.90 3.19
N SER A 152 20.30 -9.75 4.17
CA SER A 152 19.46 -10.91 4.47
C SER A 152 18.12 -10.51 5.08
N GLN A 153 18.10 -9.46 5.92
CA GLN A 153 16.87 -8.97 6.52
C GLN A 153 15.99 -8.26 5.49
N ALA A 154 16.60 -7.42 4.63
CA ALA A 154 15.88 -6.76 3.55
C ALA A 154 15.23 -7.78 2.59
N VAL A 155 15.93 -8.86 2.24
CA VAL A 155 15.34 -9.92 1.41
C VAL A 155 14.19 -10.66 2.10
N GLU A 156 14.25 -10.87 3.41
CA GLU A 156 13.11 -11.44 4.16
C GLU A 156 11.89 -10.50 4.09
N VAL A 157 12.09 -9.18 4.22
CA VAL A 157 11.02 -8.18 4.08
C VAL A 157 10.42 -8.18 2.68
N ILE A 158 11.26 -8.07 1.64
CA ILE A 158 10.84 -8.06 0.23
C ILE A 158 10.01 -9.31 -0.09
N THR A 159 10.50 -10.48 0.32
CA THR A 159 9.83 -11.76 0.04
C THR A 159 8.45 -11.79 0.68
N GLU A 160 8.31 -11.35 1.93
CA GLU A 160 7.02 -11.37 2.63
C GLU A 160 6.02 -10.38 2.00
N VAL A 161 6.46 -9.18 1.61
CA VAL A 161 5.61 -8.20 0.91
C VAL A 161 5.11 -8.75 -0.42
N VAL A 162 6.01 -9.33 -1.23
CA VAL A 162 5.62 -9.93 -2.51
C VAL A 162 4.67 -11.12 -2.30
N THR A 163 4.96 -12.01 -1.34
CA THR A 163 4.07 -13.14 -1.03
C THR A 163 2.69 -12.68 -0.56
N ALA A 164 2.59 -11.57 0.17
CA ALA A 164 1.28 -11.01 0.54
C ALA A 164 0.48 -10.51 -0.69
N SER A 165 1.17 -10.05 -1.73
CA SER A 165 0.55 -9.57 -2.98
C SER A 165 0.19 -10.67 -4.00
N GLU A 166 0.72 -11.90 -3.85
CA GLU A 166 0.49 -12.99 -4.80
C GLU A 166 -0.99 -13.40 -4.89
N ASP A 167 -1.70 -13.35 -3.76
CA ASP A 167 -3.09 -13.78 -3.61
C ASP A 167 -4.13 -12.70 -3.99
N ILE A 168 -3.69 -11.52 -4.47
CA ILE A 168 -4.61 -10.45 -4.89
C ILE A 168 -5.41 -10.91 -6.14
N PRO A 169 -6.76 -10.92 -6.07
CA PRO A 169 -7.61 -11.32 -7.20
C PRO A 169 -7.51 -10.37 -8.40
N SER A 170 -8.05 -10.78 -9.55
CA SER A 170 -8.15 -9.85 -10.68
C SER A 170 -9.15 -8.72 -10.37
N GLN A 171 -8.99 -7.56 -11.02
CA GLN A 171 -9.90 -6.42 -10.82
C GLN A 171 -11.37 -6.79 -11.05
N GLY A 172 -11.67 -7.59 -12.08
CA GLY A 172 -13.03 -8.07 -12.33
C GLY A 172 -13.57 -8.99 -11.23
N GLU A 173 -12.70 -9.73 -10.51
CA GLU A 173 -13.08 -10.50 -9.32
C GLU A 173 -13.30 -9.59 -8.10
N VAL A 174 -12.41 -8.63 -7.85
CA VAL A 174 -12.55 -7.63 -6.77
C VAL A 174 -13.84 -6.84 -6.93
N ALA A 175 -14.10 -6.32 -8.14
CA ALA A 175 -15.32 -5.56 -8.44
C ALA A 175 -16.59 -6.39 -8.25
N ALA A 176 -16.55 -7.68 -8.58
CA ALA A 176 -17.66 -8.59 -8.42
C ALA A 176 -18.00 -8.81 -6.94
N ASP A 177 -16.98 -9.03 -6.11
CA ASP A 177 -17.13 -9.20 -4.67
C ASP A 177 -17.64 -7.91 -4.01
N ALA A 178 -17.02 -6.77 -4.33
CA ALA A 178 -17.44 -5.44 -3.90
C ALA A 178 -18.91 -5.17 -4.27
N ALA A 179 -19.30 -5.50 -5.51
CA ALA A 179 -20.68 -5.34 -5.98
C ALA A 179 -21.65 -6.23 -5.17
N ALA A 180 -21.27 -7.47 -4.85
CA ALA A 180 -22.07 -8.37 -4.04
C ALA A 180 -22.26 -7.83 -2.62
N ASP A 181 -21.21 -7.29 -2.02
CA ASP A 181 -21.20 -6.72 -0.66
C ASP A 181 -22.08 -5.48 -0.53
N VAL A 182 -22.12 -4.65 -1.57
CA VAL A 182 -23.05 -3.50 -1.63
C VAL A 182 -24.49 -3.90 -2.03
N GLY A 183 -24.76 -5.19 -2.16
CA GLY A 183 -26.09 -5.75 -2.38
C GLY A 183 -26.55 -5.75 -3.83
N ALA A 184 -25.63 -5.78 -4.79
CA ALA A 184 -25.97 -6.06 -6.19
C ALA A 184 -26.55 -7.46 -6.34
N THR A 185 -27.34 -7.67 -7.40
CA THR A 185 -27.85 -9.01 -7.71
C THR A 185 -26.80 -9.85 -8.41
N ASP A 186 -26.87 -11.19 -8.30
CA ASP A 186 -25.97 -12.11 -9.01
C ASP A 186 -25.83 -11.78 -10.51
N ALA A 187 -26.89 -11.31 -11.15
CA ALA A 187 -26.85 -10.92 -12.56
C ALA A 187 -26.06 -9.62 -12.82
N GLN A 188 -26.14 -8.66 -11.89
CA GLN A 188 -25.36 -7.41 -11.96
C GLN A 188 -23.89 -7.66 -11.63
N VAL A 189 -23.61 -8.53 -10.64
CA VAL A 189 -22.25 -8.94 -10.28
C VAL A 189 -21.54 -9.56 -11.49
N GLU A 190 -22.18 -10.52 -12.16
CA GLU A 190 -21.62 -11.14 -13.38
C GLU A 190 -21.50 -10.14 -14.54
N GLU A 191 -22.46 -9.22 -14.70
CA GLU A 191 -22.41 -8.18 -15.73
C GLU A 191 -21.24 -7.21 -15.51
N ILE A 192 -20.98 -6.81 -14.27
CA ILE A 192 -19.83 -5.96 -13.89
C ILE A 192 -18.53 -6.70 -14.17
N LYS A 193 -18.42 -7.96 -13.73
CA LYS A 193 -17.24 -8.79 -13.95
C LYS A 193 -16.93 -8.96 -15.44
N ASP A 194 -17.92 -9.37 -16.23
CA ASP A 194 -17.75 -9.58 -17.68
C ASP A 194 -17.36 -8.28 -18.41
N ALA A 195 -17.84 -7.12 -17.94
CA ALA A 195 -17.50 -5.82 -18.51
C ALA A 195 -16.03 -5.44 -18.20
N ILE A 196 -15.59 -5.59 -16.95
CA ILE A 196 -14.21 -5.29 -16.54
C ILE A 196 -13.23 -6.28 -17.18
N ASP A 197 -13.54 -7.58 -17.19
CA ASP A 197 -12.74 -8.59 -17.90
C ASP A 197 -12.68 -8.33 -19.43
N SER A 198 -13.56 -7.47 -19.96
CA SER A 198 -13.56 -7.01 -21.36
C SER A 198 -12.93 -5.62 -21.55
N GLY A 199 -12.34 -5.03 -20.52
CA GLY A 199 -11.65 -3.73 -20.55
C GLY A 199 -12.54 -2.51 -20.29
N ALA A 200 -13.64 -2.66 -19.57
CA ALA A 200 -14.41 -1.50 -19.08
C ALA A 200 -13.93 -1.08 -17.69
N SER A 201 -13.84 0.23 -17.44
CA SER A 201 -13.62 0.74 -16.08
C SER A 201 -14.69 0.29 -15.09
N ALA A 202 -14.30 0.08 -13.83
CA ALA A 202 -15.17 -0.32 -12.73
C ALA A 202 -16.34 0.66 -12.53
N ALA A 203 -16.08 1.97 -12.68
CA ALA A 203 -17.11 3.00 -12.58
C ALA A 203 -18.19 2.84 -13.66
N SER A 204 -17.77 2.62 -14.91
CA SER A 204 -18.66 2.47 -16.07
C SER A 204 -19.45 1.16 -15.97
N ALA A 205 -18.76 0.05 -15.65
CA ALA A 205 -19.35 -1.27 -15.49
C ALA A 205 -20.44 -1.26 -14.39
N ALA A 206 -20.15 -0.66 -13.23
CA ALA A 206 -21.11 -0.55 -12.14
C ALA A 206 -22.34 0.29 -12.51
N LEU A 207 -22.15 1.43 -13.18
CA LEU A 207 -23.26 2.29 -13.62
C LEU A 207 -24.14 1.62 -14.68
N ASP A 208 -23.54 0.93 -15.64
CA ASP A 208 -24.25 0.21 -16.70
C ASP A 208 -25.05 -0.97 -16.14
N ALA A 209 -24.50 -1.68 -15.15
CA ALA A 209 -25.22 -2.68 -14.36
C ALA A 209 -26.34 -2.06 -13.47
N GLY A 210 -26.42 -0.74 -13.38
CA GLY A 210 -27.50 -0.01 -12.71
C GLY A 210 -27.34 0.10 -11.21
N LEU A 211 -26.11 0.06 -10.69
CA LEU A 211 -25.81 0.39 -9.31
C LEU A 211 -26.10 1.88 -9.05
N SER A 212 -26.37 2.22 -7.78
CA SER A 212 -26.52 3.62 -7.37
C SER A 212 -25.16 4.28 -7.16
N ASP A 213 -25.10 5.62 -7.18
CA ASP A 213 -23.85 6.37 -7.03
C ASP A 213 -23.01 5.93 -5.81
N ALA A 214 -23.65 5.65 -4.67
CA ALA A 214 -22.95 5.21 -3.47
C ALA A 214 -22.42 3.77 -3.57
N GLN A 215 -23.11 2.89 -4.30
CA GLN A 215 -22.66 1.53 -4.55
C GLN A 215 -21.53 1.51 -5.59
N THR A 216 -21.63 2.34 -6.63
CA THR A 216 -20.57 2.53 -7.61
C THR A 216 -19.30 3.07 -6.94
N ALA A 217 -19.42 4.06 -6.05
CA ALA A 217 -18.28 4.60 -5.36
C ALA A 217 -17.53 3.55 -4.54
N GLU A 218 -18.26 2.71 -3.80
CA GLU A 218 -17.67 1.61 -3.03
C GLU A 218 -17.02 0.54 -3.92
N VAL A 219 -17.62 0.20 -5.06
CA VAL A 219 -17.02 -0.78 -6.00
C VAL A 219 -15.71 -0.24 -6.57
N VAL A 220 -15.68 1.03 -6.96
CA VAL A 220 -14.46 1.67 -7.48
C VAL A 220 -13.38 1.75 -6.40
N ASP A 221 -13.75 2.18 -5.19
CA ASP A 221 -12.84 2.29 -4.04
C ASP A 221 -12.17 0.94 -3.73
N GLN A 222 -12.92 -0.16 -3.69
CA GLN A 222 -12.36 -1.49 -3.43
C GLN A 222 -11.47 -2.00 -4.57
N VAL A 223 -11.82 -1.74 -5.84
CA VAL A 223 -10.99 -2.13 -6.99
C VAL A 223 -9.64 -1.40 -6.97
N THR A 224 -9.66 -0.10 -6.70
CA THR A 224 -8.43 0.70 -6.65
C THR A 224 -7.61 0.38 -5.40
N SER A 225 -8.24 0.22 -4.23
CA SER A 225 -7.55 -0.16 -2.99
C SER A 225 -6.83 -1.51 -3.11
N ALA A 226 -7.43 -2.50 -3.79
CA ALA A 226 -6.78 -3.78 -4.03
C ALA A 226 -5.52 -3.64 -4.92
N SER A 227 -5.42 -2.59 -5.71
CA SER A 227 -4.22 -2.32 -6.53
C SER A 227 -3.09 -1.69 -5.72
N ASP A 228 -3.41 -0.94 -4.67
CA ASP A 228 -2.41 -0.36 -3.76
C ASP A 228 -1.68 -1.45 -2.95
N GLU A 229 -2.25 -2.66 -2.89
CA GLU A 229 -1.63 -3.82 -2.24
C GLU A 229 -0.68 -4.59 -3.17
N ILE A 230 -0.57 -4.23 -4.46
CA ILE A 230 0.33 -4.89 -5.42
C ILE A 230 1.77 -4.44 -5.18
N ALA A 231 2.67 -5.40 -5.01
CA ALA A 231 4.07 -5.13 -4.71
C ALA A 231 4.76 -4.37 -5.85
N ASP A 232 5.68 -3.48 -5.48
CA ASP A 232 6.51 -2.72 -6.41
C ASP A 232 7.29 -3.66 -7.36
N PRO A 233 7.39 -3.33 -8.67
CA PRO A 233 8.14 -4.12 -9.66
C PRO A 233 9.57 -4.46 -9.24
N ALA A 234 10.26 -3.57 -8.51
CA ALA A 234 11.60 -3.81 -7.98
C ALA A 234 11.61 -4.93 -6.92
N ASP A 235 10.59 -4.95 -6.06
CA ASP A 235 10.42 -5.98 -5.04
C ASP A 235 10.07 -7.33 -5.67
N VAL A 236 9.13 -7.33 -6.62
CA VAL A 236 8.75 -8.53 -7.39
C VAL A 236 9.95 -9.11 -8.13
N ALA A 237 10.72 -8.26 -8.82
CA ALA A 237 11.92 -8.70 -9.54
C ALA A 237 12.97 -9.31 -8.60
N ALA A 238 13.18 -8.71 -7.43
CA ALA A 238 14.11 -9.22 -6.44
C ALA A 238 13.63 -10.54 -5.81
N ALA A 239 12.35 -10.66 -5.47
CA ALA A 239 11.77 -11.89 -4.93
C ALA A 239 11.87 -13.04 -5.93
N ALA A 240 11.47 -12.81 -7.19
CA ALA A 240 11.58 -13.80 -8.27
C ALA A 240 13.04 -14.22 -8.49
N ALA A 241 13.98 -13.27 -8.47
CA ALA A 241 15.41 -13.57 -8.58
C ALA A 241 15.90 -14.50 -7.45
N ILE A 242 15.44 -14.28 -6.21
CA ILE A 242 15.75 -15.15 -5.07
C ILE A 242 15.21 -16.56 -5.28
N GLU A 243 13.97 -16.69 -5.75
CA GLU A 243 13.37 -18.00 -6.05
C GLU A 243 14.15 -18.74 -7.14
N SER A 244 14.63 -18.02 -8.17
CA SER A 244 15.52 -18.57 -9.20
C SER A 244 16.97 -18.82 -8.72
N GLY A 245 17.27 -18.55 -7.44
CA GLY A 245 18.54 -18.92 -6.79
C GLY A 245 19.61 -17.83 -6.77
N ALA A 246 19.24 -16.56 -6.98
CA ALA A 246 20.13 -15.44 -6.79
C ALA A 246 20.59 -15.30 -5.32
N SER A 247 21.73 -14.65 -5.10
CA SER A 247 22.14 -14.25 -3.75
C SER A 247 21.39 -13.01 -3.28
N SER A 248 21.28 -12.80 -1.96
CA SER A 248 20.65 -11.58 -1.42
C SER A 248 21.30 -10.28 -1.90
N SER A 249 22.61 -10.31 -2.21
CA SER A 249 23.28 -9.15 -2.82
C SER A 249 22.85 -8.91 -4.27
N GLN A 250 22.62 -9.97 -5.05
CA GLN A 250 22.17 -9.84 -6.43
C GLN A 250 20.71 -9.39 -6.48
N ALA A 251 19.84 -9.93 -5.64
CA ALA A 251 18.44 -9.53 -5.58
C ALA A 251 18.29 -8.03 -5.24
N LEU A 252 19.06 -7.52 -4.27
CA LEU A 252 19.06 -6.09 -3.95
C LEU A 252 19.70 -5.24 -5.05
N GLU A 253 20.71 -5.74 -5.76
CA GLU A 253 21.27 -5.06 -6.94
C GLU A 253 20.22 -4.93 -8.04
N ILE A 254 19.39 -5.96 -8.25
CA ILE A 254 18.28 -5.94 -9.18
C ILE A 254 17.22 -4.93 -8.75
N ALA A 255 16.70 -5.02 -7.51
CA ALA A 255 15.69 -4.08 -7.00
C ALA A 255 16.16 -2.62 -7.15
N THR A 256 17.39 -2.32 -6.71
CA THR A 256 17.92 -0.95 -6.84
C THR A 256 18.04 -0.51 -8.30
N ALA A 257 18.40 -1.39 -9.23
CA ALA A 257 18.44 -1.02 -10.64
C ALA A 257 17.03 -0.71 -11.19
N VAL A 258 16.04 -1.53 -10.83
CA VAL A 258 14.63 -1.33 -11.22
C VAL A 258 14.06 -0.04 -10.63
N ASP A 259 14.27 0.24 -9.33
CA ASP A 259 13.89 1.52 -8.70
C ASP A 259 14.51 2.74 -9.40
N ASN A 260 15.68 2.58 -10.02
CA ASN A 260 16.36 3.64 -10.77
C ASN A 260 15.90 3.74 -12.23
N GLY A 261 14.90 2.96 -12.63
CA GLY A 261 14.27 2.97 -13.94
C GLY A 261 14.89 2.02 -14.97
N ASP A 262 15.75 1.09 -14.57
CA ASP A 262 16.16 -0.01 -15.46
C ASP A 262 15.03 -1.05 -15.55
N SER A 263 14.91 -1.69 -16.71
CA SER A 263 14.00 -2.83 -16.86
C SER A 263 14.44 -4.01 -15.96
N ALA A 264 13.50 -4.80 -15.44
CA ALA A 264 13.77 -6.00 -14.66
C ALA A 264 14.65 -7.01 -15.45
N ALA A 265 14.41 -7.14 -16.76
CA ALA A 265 15.22 -7.97 -17.65
C ALA A 265 16.69 -7.51 -17.72
N LEU A 266 16.90 -6.20 -17.87
CA LEU A 266 18.24 -5.60 -17.91
C LEU A 266 18.95 -5.78 -16.56
N ALA A 267 18.28 -5.39 -15.47
CA ALA A 267 18.77 -5.50 -14.11
C ALA A 267 19.19 -6.94 -13.75
N ALA A 268 18.33 -7.92 -14.04
CA ALA A 268 18.63 -9.34 -13.81
C ALA A 268 19.83 -9.83 -14.64
N THR A 269 19.92 -9.40 -15.91
CA THR A 269 21.04 -9.74 -16.79
C THR A 269 22.36 -9.15 -16.29
N GLU A 270 22.37 -7.90 -15.84
CA GLU A 270 23.56 -7.23 -15.32
C GLU A 270 24.01 -7.80 -13.97
N ALA A 271 23.06 -8.20 -13.12
CA ALA A 271 23.31 -8.94 -11.88
C ALA A 271 23.85 -10.38 -12.14
N GLY A 272 23.90 -10.80 -13.41
CA GLY A 272 24.54 -12.03 -13.85
C GLY A 272 23.69 -13.29 -13.65
N LEU A 273 22.35 -13.14 -13.66
CA LEU A 273 21.44 -14.28 -13.64
C LEU A 273 21.56 -15.09 -14.94
N GLU A 274 21.30 -16.40 -14.84
CA GLU A 274 21.20 -17.23 -16.03
C GLU A 274 19.92 -16.88 -16.81
N PRO A 275 19.90 -17.07 -18.14
CA PRO A 275 18.77 -16.64 -18.96
C PRO A 275 17.39 -17.19 -18.56
N ALA A 276 17.34 -18.39 -17.99
CA ALA A 276 16.08 -18.95 -17.51
C ALA A 276 15.55 -18.17 -16.30
N ALA A 277 16.44 -17.80 -15.37
CA ALA A 277 16.09 -16.97 -14.22
C ALA A 277 15.67 -15.56 -14.63
N VAL A 278 16.30 -14.98 -15.66
CA VAL A 278 15.87 -13.68 -16.21
C VAL A 278 14.44 -13.78 -16.76
N ALA A 279 14.11 -14.87 -17.46
CA ALA A 279 12.76 -15.07 -17.99
C ALA A 279 11.73 -15.23 -16.86
N ASP A 280 12.06 -15.97 -15.80
CA ASP A 280 11.19 -16.13 -14.63
C ASP A 280 10.93 -14.76 -13.96
N VAL A 281 11.98 -13.96 -13.74
CA VAL A 281 11.88 -12.59 -13.17
C VAL A 281 10.96 -11.69 -13.99
N VAL A 282 11.14 -11.66 -15.31
CA VAL A 282 10.32 -10.81 -16.19
C VAL A 282 8.87 -11.26 -16.21
N SER A 283 8.62 -12.58 -16.19
CA SER A 283 7.25 -13.11 -16.14
C SER A 283 6.53 -12.66 -14.89
N GLU A 284 7.14 -12.80 -13.71
CA GLU A 284 6.50 -12.42 -12.44
C GLU A 284 6.24 -10.91 -12.35
N VAL A 285 7.18 -10.08 -12.83
CA VAL A 285 6.97 -8.62 -12.86
C VAL A 285 5.77 -8.24 -13.73
N ILE A 286 5.59 -8.91 -14.87
CA ILE A 286 4.44 -8.66 -15.76
C ILE A 286 3.15 -9.20 -15.15
N ASP A 287 3.17 -10.43 -14.63
CA ASP A 287 2.00 -11.04 -14.00
C ASP A 287 1.51 -10.20 -12.80
N SER A 288 2.43 -9.53 -12.10
CA SER A 288 2.11 -8.56 -11.04
C SER A 288 1.57 -7.24 -11.61
N ALA A 289 2.21 -6.69 -12.65
CA ALA A 289 1.78 -5.45 -13.30
C ALA A 289 0.40 -5.54 -13.98
N GLU A 290 -0.01 -6.73 -14.44
CA GLU A 290 -1.35 -6.95 -15.01
C GLU A 290 -2.47 -6.80 -13.98
N LYS A 291 -2.16 -6.84 -12.68
CA LYS A 291 -3.14 -6.66 -11.61
C LYS A 291 -3.39 -5.18 -11.29
N VAL A 292 -2.47 -4.29 -11.66
CA VAL A 292 -2.52 -2.85 -11.32
C VAL A 292 -3.70 -2.18 -12.02
N SER A 293 -4.44 -1.35 -11.28
CA SER A 293 -5.57 -0.57 -11.80
C SER A 293 -5.20 0.23 -13.06
N ASP A 294 -6.10 0.20 -14.04
CA ASP A 294 -6.00 1.08 -15.20
C ASP A 294 -6.00 2.55 -14.74
N PRO A 295 -5.16 3.43 -15.31
CA PRO A 295 -5.21 4.87 -15.12
C PRO A 295 -6.61 5.49 -15.12
N ALA A 296 -7.55 4.98 -15.93
CA ALA A 296 -8.92 5.44 -15.96
C ALA A 296 -9.72 5.11 -14.68
N ASP A 297 -9.49 3.92 -14.11
CA ASP A 297 -10.10 3.51 -12.84
C ASP A 297 -9.53 4.33 -11.67
N VAL A 298 -8.22 4.54 -11.66
CA VAL A 298 -7.56 5.43 -10.68
C VAL A 298 -8.10 6.86 -10.80
N ALA A 299 -8.25 7.37 -12.02
CA ALA A 299 -8.82 8.70 -12.24
C ALA A 299 -10.28 8.81 -11.75
N ALA A 300 -11.08 7.75 -11.92
CA ALA A 300 -12.44 7.69 -11.41
C ALA A 300 -12.50 7.64 -9.87
N ALA A 301 -11.66 6.81 -9.24
CA ALA A 301 -11.54 6.72 -7.79
C ALA A 301 -11.15 8.08 -7.18
N ALA A 302 -10.06 8.67 -7.69
CA ALA A 302 -9.59 9.98 -7.27
C ALA A 302 -10.65 11.08 -7.45
N ALA A 303 -11.43 11.01 -8.54
CA ALA A 303 -12.55 11.93 -8.74
C ALA A 303 -13.63 11.78 -7.65
N LEU A 304 -13.99 10.55 -7.28
CA LEU A 304 -14.97 10.26 -6.23
C LEU A 304 -14.51 10.76 -4.86
N ASP A 305 -13.24 10.57 -4.51
CA ASP A 305 -12.64 11.07 -3.27
C ASP A 305 -12.69 12.60 -3.18
N ASN A 306 -12.58 13.25 -4.34
CA ASN A 306 -12.75 14.68 -4.49
C ASN A 306 -14.21 15.13 -4.58
N GLY A 307 -15.16 14.24 -4.29
CA GLY A 307 -16.58 14.53 -4.20
C GLY A 307 -17.30 14.60 -5.55
N ALA A 308 -16.73 14.02 -6.61
CA ALA A 308 -17.45 13.80 -7.87
C ALA A 308 -18.66 12.89 -7.66
N THR A 309 -19.66 13.03 -8.53
CA THR A 309 -20.70 12.00 -8.65
C THR A 309 -20.17 10.79 -9.42
N ALA A 310 -20.78 9.61 -9.23
CA ALA A 310 -20.43 8.41 -9.99
C ALA A 310 -20.47 8.65 -11.51
N SER A 311 -21.46 9.39 -12.01
CA SER A 311 -21.51 9.74 -13.43
C SER A 311 -20.35 10.61 -13.88
N GLN A 312 -19.90 11.56 -13.06
CA GLN A 312 -18.72 12.38 -13.38
C GLN A 312 -17.44 11.54 -13.35
N ALA A 313 -17.30 10.63 -12.38
CA ALA A 313 -16.17 9.72 -12.32
C ALA A 313 -16.10 8.80 -13.55
N ALA A 314 -17.24 8.27 -14.01
CA ALA A 314 -17.31 7.51 -15.25
C ALA A 314 -17.02 8.35 -16.50
N ASP A 315 -17.50 9.60 -16.57
CA ASP A 315 -17.14 10.53 -17.66
C ASP A 315 -15.62 10.80 -17.69
N VAL A 316 -14.97 10.87 -16.51
CA VAL A 316 -13.51 11.00 -16.39
C VAL A 316 -12.82 9.75 -16.91
N ALA A 317 -13.19 8.56 -16.41
CA ALA A 317 -12.63 7.28 -16.87
C ALA A 317 -12.76 7.11 -18.39
N GLU A 318 -13.97 7.26 -18.96
CA GLU A 318 -14.19 7.10 -20.41
C GLU A 318 -13.32 8.07 -21.24
N SER A 319 -13.10 9.27 -20.72
CA SER A 319 -12.23 10.26 -21.37
C SER A 319 -10.76 9.86 -21.32
N VAL A 320 -10.30 9.30 -20.20
CA VAL A 320 -8.94 8.78 -20.00
C VAL A 320 -8.70 7.54 -20.88
N ASP A 321 -9.61 6.57 -20.89
CA ASP A 321 -9.62 5.40 -21.79
C ASP A 321 -9.54 5.82 -23.27
N SER A 322 -10.17 6.94 -23.61
CA SER A 322 -10.13 7.51 -24.96
C SER A 322 -8.81 8.22 -25.30
N GLY A 323 -7.82 8.20 -24.39
CA GLY A 323 -6.50 8.80 -24.51
C GLY A 323 -6.41 10.27 -24.09
N SER A 324 -7.37 10.78 -23.32
CA SER A 324 -7.24 12.11 -22.71
C SER A 324 -6.35 12.05 -21.48
N SER A 325 -5.63 13.13 -21.20
CA SER A 325 -4.98 13.28 -19.89
C SER A 325 -6.03 13.35 -18.78
N ALA A 326 -5.76 12.74 -17.63
CA ALA A 326 -6.60 12.79 -16.43
C ALA A 326 -6.94 14.23 -16.03
N ALA A 327 -5.98 15.15 -16.16
CA ALA A 327 -6.20 16.58 -15.91
C ALA A 327 -7.32 17.19 -16.78
N ALA A 328 -7.30 16.85 -18.08
CA ALA A 328 -8.27 17.36 -19.05
C ALA A 328 -9.64 16.72 -18.85
N ALA A 329 -9.67 15.40 -18.62
CA ALA A 329 -10.88 14.65 -18.32
C ALA A 329 -11.59 15.21 -17.07
N ALA A 330 -10.86 15.39 -15.97
CA ALA A 330 -11.38 15.96 -14.72
C ALA A 330 -11.90 17.40 -14.90
N ALA A 331 -11.18 18.23 -15.66
CA ALA A 331 -11.61 19.60 -15.94
C ALA A 331 -12.89 19.66 -16.80
N ASP A 332 -13.01 18.77 -17.80
CA ASP A 332 -14.20 18.66 -18.65
C ASP A 332 -15.41 18.09 -17.89
N ALA A 333 -15.17 17.20 -16.91
CA ALA A 333 -16.18 16.74 -15.94
C ALA A 333 -16.59 17.83 -14.93
N GLY A 334 -15.90 18.98 -14.93
CA GLY A 334 -16.24 20.16 -14.14
C GLY A 334 -15.72 20.14 -12.71
N LEU A 335 -14.70 19.33 -12.43
CA LEU A 335 -14.02 19.30 -11.13
C LEU A 335 -13.18 20.56 -10.92
N ASP A 336 -12.92 20.88 -9.65
CA ASP A 336 -12.12 22.06 -9.32
C ASP A 336 -10.62 21.79 -9.43
N THR A 337 -9.82 22.85 -9.36
CA THR A 337 -8.37 22.75 -9.59
C THR A 337 -7.63 21.95 -8.52
N ALA A 338 -8.15 21.85 -7.30
CA ALA A 338 -7.51 21.03 -6.26
C ALA A 338 -7.76 19.55 -6.56
N ALA A 339 -9.01 19.20 -6.91
CA ALA A 339 -9.37 17.86 -7.35
C ALA A 339 -8.60 17.42 -8.60
N VAL A 340 -8.44 18.31 -9.58
CA VAL A 340 -7.67 18.01 -10.79
C VAL A 340 -6.20 17.72 -10.47
N ALA A 341 -5.59 18.41 -9.51
CA ALA A 341 -4.20 18.15 -9.13
C ALA A 341 -4.08 16.79 -8.44
N ASP A 342 -4.95 16.51 -7.48
CA ASP A 342 -4.96 15.24 -6.75
C ASP A 342 -5.17 14.04 -7.68
N ILE A 343 -6.10 14.13 -8.64
CA ILE A 343 -6.32 13.10 -9.66
C ILE A 343 -5.05 12.86 -10.51
N VAL A 344 -4.36 13.92 -10.92
CA VAL A 344 -3.13 13.79 -11.72
C VAL A 344 -2.02 13.14 -10.92
N ASP A 345 -1.89 13.52 -9.65
CA ASP A 345 -0.88 12.96 -8.74
C ASP A 345 -1.14 11.46 -8.55
N GLN A 346 -2.38 11.06 -8.23
CA GLN A 346 -2.74 9.64 -8.05
C GLN A 346 -2.60 8.80 -9.32
N VAL A 347 -3.08 9.29 -10.47
CA VAL A 347 -2.95 8.57 -11.75
C VAL A 347 -1.48 8.44 -12.17
N SER A 348 -0.65 9.44 -11.87
CA SER A 348 0.78 9.33 -12.16
C SER A 348 1.45 8.29 -11.27
N SER A 349 1.15 8.27 -9.97
CA SER A 349 1.70 7.30 -9.03
C SER A 349 1.24 5.87 -9.29
N SER A 350 0.03 5.65 -9.80
CA SER A 350 -0.42 4.29 -10.12
C SER A 350 0.40 3.63 -11.24
N SER A 351 1.12 4.42 -12.04
CA SER A 351 2.00 3.91 -13.09
C SER A 351 3.33 3.39 -12.56
N ASP A 352 3.69 3.71 -11.32
CA ASP A 352 4.97 3.29 -10.72
C ASP A 352 5.04 1.76 -10.60
N ASN A 353 3.88 1.09 -10.44
CA ASN A 353 3.78 -0.36 -10.33
C ASN A 353 3.59 -1.10 -11.66
N VAL A 354 3.63 -0.40 -12.80
CA VAL A 354 3.40 -1.00 -14.12
C VAL A 354 4.72 -1.37 -14.78
N ALA A 355 4.77 -2.55 -15.40
CA ALA A 355 5.97 -3.04 -16.07
C ALA A 355 6.44 -2.07 -17.17
N PRO A 356 7.74 -1.72 -17.20
CA PRO A 356 8.33 -0.92 -18.28
C PRO A 356 8.11 -1.56 -19.66
N PRO A 357 7.95 -0.77 -20.74
CA PRO A 357 7.79 -1.29 -22.10
C PRO A 357 8.88 -2.28 -22.54
N ALA A 358 10.09 -2.13 -22.02
CA ALA A 358 11.19 -3.05 -22.30
C ALA A 358 11.01 -4.43 -21.66
N ASP A 359 10.41 -4.53 -20.48
CA ASP A 359 10.12 -5.80 -19.82
C ASP A 359 8.98 -6.53 -20.55
N VAL A 360 7.93 -5.80 -20.94
CA VAL A 360 6.85 -6.36 -21.78
C VAL A 360 7.40 -6.86 -23.12
N ALA A 361 8.28 -6.07 -23.76
CA ALA A 361 8.94 -6.48 -24.99
C ALA A 361 9.83 -7.72 -24.79
N ALA A 362 10.50 -7.83 -23.65
CA ALA A 362 11.32 -8.98 -23.28
C ALA A 362 10.48 -10.25 -23.15
N ALA A 363 9.38 -10.21 -22.40
CA ALA A 363 8.48 -11.36 -22.26
C ALA A 363 7.87 -11.78 -23.59
N ALA A 364 7.35 -10.82 -24.36
CA ALA A 364 6.79 -11.11 -25.68
C ALA A 364 7.83 -11.75 -26.62
N ALA A 365 9.09 -11.33 -26.53
CA ALA A 365 10.19 -11.93 -27.28
C ALA A 365 10.54 -13.35 -26.78
N ILE A 366 10.53 -13.57 -25.46
CA ILE A 366 10.74 -14.89 -24.83
C ILE A 366 9.66 -15.87 -25.30
N ASP A 367 8.39 -15.46 -25.27
CA ASP A 367 7.25 -16.23 -25.76
C ASP A 367 7.34 -16.56 -27.25
N ALA A 368 7.89 -15.63 -28.02
CA ALA A 368 8.21 -15.85 -29.43
C ALA A 368 9.44 -16.76 -29.66
N GLY A 369 10.12 -17.20 -28.59
CA GLY A 369 11.25 -18.10 -28.61
C GLY A 369 12.60 -17.43 -28.90
N ALA A 370 12.74 -16.14 -28.56
CA ALA A 370 14.00 -15.42 -28.64
C ALA A 370 15.08 -16.05 -27.72
N SER A 371 16.35 -15.96 -28.13
CA SER A 371 17.46 -16.31 -27.22
C SER A 371 17.71 -15.20 -26.21
N ALA A 372 18.42 -15.53 -25.13
CA ALA A 372 18.81 -14.57 -24.09
C ALA A 372 19.52 -13.35 -24.66
N GLU A 373 20.42 -13.56 -25.61
CA GLU A 373 21.16 -12.49 -26.26
C GLU A 373 20.24 -11.60 -27.10
N GLN A 374 19.23 -12.19 -27.75
CA GLN A 374 18.24 -11.41 -28.51
C GLN A 374 17.34 -10.60 -27.58
N VAL A 375 16.92 -11.16 -26.45
CA VAL A 375 16.14 -10.44 -25.44
C VAL A 375 16.93 -9.26 -24.88
N ALA A 376 18.20 -9.47 -24.51
CA ALA A 376 19.06 -8.39 -24.03
C ALA A 376 19.27 -7.27 -25.08
N ASP A 377 19.45 -7.64 -26.35
CA ASP A 377 19.55 -6.68 -27.46
C ASP A 377 18.23 -5.89 -27.65
N ILE A 378 17.07 -6.54 -27.48
CA ILE A 378 15.74 -5.91 -27.58
C ILE A 378 15.55 -4.92 -26.43
N VAL A 379 15.71 -5.36 -25.19
CA VAL A 379 15.52 -4.56 -23.97
C VAL A 379 16.37 -3.29 -24.05
N THR A 380 17.67 -3.44 -24.32
CA THR A 380 18.60 -2.30 -24.45
C THR A 380 18.15 -1.30 -25.52
N ALA A 381 17.58 -1.78 -26.63
CA ALA A 381 17.10 -0.92 -27.70
C ALA A 381 15.78 -0.22 -27.33
N VAL A 382 14.84 -0.93 -26.71
CA VAL A 382 13.55 -0.38 -26.26
C VAL A 382 13.75 0.65 -25.16
N ASP A 383 14.62 0.38 -24.18
CA ASP A 383 15.02 1.35 -23.14
C ASP A 383 15.67 2.60 -23.75
N ALA A 384 16.41 2.43 -24.84
CA ALA A 384 16.98 3.56 -25.59
C ALA A 384 15.94 4.32 -26.46
N GLY A 385 14.67 3.91 -26.45
CA GLY A 385 13.56 4.52 -27.16
C GLY A 385 13.34 4.01 -28.58
N ALA A 386 13.85 2.83 -28.94
CA ALA A 386 13.48 2.18 -30.19
C ALA A 386 12.06 1.61 -30.11
N SER A 387 11.37 1.53 -31.25
CA SER A 387 10.10 0.79 -31.32
C SER A 387 10.35 -0.70 -31.01
N PRO A 388 9.49 -1.36 -30.23
CA PRO A 388 9.63 -2.79 -29.90
C PRO A 388 9.78 -3.70 -31.13
N SER A 389 9.01 -3.45 -32.19
CA SER A 389 9.11 -4.22 -33.44
C SER A 389 10.43 -3.99 -34.18
N ASP A 390 10.91 -2.76 -34.25
CA ASP A 390 12.21 -2.46 -34.87
C ASP A 390 13.35 -3.11 -34.08
N ALA A 391 13.33 -3.02 -32.75
CA ALA A 391 14.27 -3.68 -31.84
C ALA A 391 14.26 -5.21 -32.04
N ALA A 392 13.07 -5.82 -32.08
CA ALA A 392 12.91 -7.25 -32.31
C ALA A 392 13.44 -7.70 -33.69
N VAL A 393 13.17 -6.93 -34.75
CA VAL A 393 13.69 -7.22 -36.10
C VAL A 393 15.21 -7.12 -36.14
N ASP A 394 15.79 -6.11 -35.51
CA ASP A 394 17.24 -5.90 -35.47
C ASP A 394 17.95 -6.99 -34.64
N ALA A 395 17.32 -7.48 -33.58
CA ALA A 395 17.73 -8.66 -32.82
C ALA A 395 17.54 -9.98 -33.60
N GLY A 396 16.90 -9.94 -34.77
CA GLY A 396 16.78 -11.07 -35.68
C GLY A 396 15.55 -11.95 -35.49
N LEU A 397 14.53 -11.46 -34.78
CA LEU A 397 13.22 -12.14 -34.72
C LEU A 397 12.53 -12.12 -36.09
N SER A 398 11.61 -13.06 -36.27
CA SER A 398 10.79 -13.06 -37.48
C SER A 398 9.84 -11.84 -37.50
N PRO A 399 9.44 -11.31 -38.67
CA PRO A 399 8.50 -10.20 -38.73
C PRO A 399 7.16 -10.45 -38.01
N ALA A 400 6.72 -11.71 -37.95
CA ALA A 400 5.50 -12.07 -37.22
C ALA A 400 5.71 -12.02 -35.70
N ALA A 401 6.88 -12.43 -35.22
CA ALA A 401 7.25 -12.33 -33.81
C ALA A 401 7.44 -10.87 -33.41
N ALA A 402 8.15 -10.07 -34.21
CA ALA A 402 8.32 -8.64 -33.96
C ALA A 402 7.00 -7.87 -33.92
N ALA A 403 6.04 -8.23 -34.78
CA ALA A 403 4.70 -7.64 -34.74
C ALA A 403 3.92 -8.03 -33.47
N ALA A 404 4.08 -9.28 -32.99
CA ALA A 404 3.45 -9.71 -31.75
C ALA A 404 4.05 -8.99 -30.52
N VAL A 405 5.36 -8.75 -30.53
CA VAL A 405 6.05 -7.95 -29.51
C VAL A 405 5.49 -6.53 -29.47
N GLU A 406 5.31 -5.86 -30.62
CA GLU A 406 4.69 -4.53 -30.66
C GLU A 406 3.28 -4.55 -30.09
N THR A 407 2.44 -5.51 -30.51
CA THR A 407 1.05 -5.58 -30.03
C THR A 407 0.97 -5.77 -28.52
N GLN A 408 1.81 -6.62 -27.92
CA GLN A 408 1.79 -6.78 -26.46
C GLN A 408 2.25 -5.52 -25.72
N VAL A 409 3.25 -4.80 -26.24
CA VAL A 409 3.68 -3.53 -25.64
C VAL A 409 2.61 -2.44 -25.80
N GLU A 410 1.91 -2.41 -26.94
CA GLU A 410 0.77 -1.52 -27.15
C GLU A 410 -0.38 -1.85 -26.19
N ASP A 411 -0.72 -3.13 -26.01
CA ASP A 411 -1.78 -3.57 -25.10
C ASP A 411 -1.42 -3.26 -23.63
N SER A 412 -0.15 -3.41 -23.23
CA SER A 412 0.30 -3.06 -21.87
C SER A 412 0.40 -1.55 -21.63
N ALA A 413 0.54 -0.74 -22.69
CA ALA A 413 0.59 0.72 -22.56
C ALA A 413 -0.75 1.30 -22.07
N ASP A 414 -1.85 0.56 -22.18
CA ASP A 414 -3.15 0.97 -21.66
C ASP A 414 -3.12 1.11 -20.12
N ASN A 415 -2.28 0.34 -19.42
CA ASN A 415 -2.09 0.46 -17.97
C ASN A 415 -1.16 1.61 -17.56
N HIS A 416 -0.50 2.30 -18.51
CA HIS A 416 0.39 3.43 -18.20
C HIS A 416 -0.36 4.75 -18.21
N ALA A 417 -0.10 5.62 -17.22
CA ALA A 417 -0.67 6.96 -17.20
C ALA A 417 -0.35 7.72 -18.49
N PRO A 418 -1.28 8.56 -18.97
CA PRO A 418 -1.01 9.40 -20.12
C PRO A 418 0.24 10.28 -19.88
N ALA A 419 1.16 10.32 -20.85
CA ALA A 419 2.44 11.03 -20.72
C ALA A 419 2.31 12.53 -20.34
N ALA A 420 1.15 13.13 -20.59
CA ALA A 420 0.86 14.50 -20.19
C ALA A 420 0.64 14.65 -18.67
N ASP A 421 0.09 13.63 -18.02
CA ASP A 421 -0.14 13.60 -16.57
C ASP A 421 1.17 13.38 -15.83
N VAL A 422 1.99 12.41 -16.27
CA VAL A 422 3.36 12.20 -15.75
C VAL A 422 4.21 13.49 -15.84
N ALA A 423 4.13 14.20 -16.97
CA ALA A 423 4.84 15.47 -17.16
C ALA A 423 4.28 16.61 -16.28
N ALA A 424 3.01 16.55 -15.89
CA ALA A 424 2.37 17.52 -15.01
C ALA A 424 2.77 17.27 -13.54
N ALA A 425 2.76 16.02 -13.09
CA ALA A 425 3.23 15.61 -11.76
C ALA A 425 4.71 15.99 -11.56
N ALA A 426 5.59 15.62 -12.50
CA ALA A 426 7.00 15.98 -12.44
C ALA A 426 7.26 17.50 -12.43
N ALA A 427 6.34 18.31 -12.97
CA ALA A 427 6.41 19.77 -12.93
C ALA A 427 5.90 20.36 -11.60
N ALA A 428 5.06 19.65 -10.85
CA ALA A 428 4.59 20.04 -9.53
C ALA A 428 5.69 19.85 -8.46
N ASP A 429 6.53 18.84 -8.62
CA ASP A 429 7.63 18.51 -7.68
C ASP A 429 8.93 19.31 -7.86
N ALA A 430 9.07 20.04 -8.97
CA ALA A 430 10.26 20.81 -9.34
C ALA A 430 10.24 22.29 -8.91
#